data_AF-A0A6P5G292-F1
#
_entry.id   AF-A0A6P5G292-F1
#
_cell.length_a   1.000
_cell.length_b   1.000
_cell.length_c   1.000
_cell.angle_alpha   90.00
_cell.angle_beta   90.00
_cell.angle_gamma   90.00
#
_symmetry.space_group_name_H-M   'P 1'
#
loop_
_entity.id
_entity.type
_entity.pdbx_description
1 polymer ?
#
loop_
_entity_poly.entity_id
_entity_poly.type
_entity_poly.pdbx_seq_one_letter_code
_entity_poly.pdbx_strand_id
1 'polypeptide(L)'
;MDLACLDWRRMRIPPVLGSAEHSRLFELMQPMKVIYEMKESLHKDLLREPTDSEMAAAMNMRVSRLRQHVEVGRAARNKLIKHNLRLVLFVINKYFPEIASGQKFQDLCQAGVKGLITAIDRFEQKRGFRLSTYGLFWIRHSIIRSMTLSSFTKVPFGIESIRQEIQKAKLKLSFELERSPTEEEIIGRVGVSPERYNDIIKASKPVISLNSRHAVTQEEFIKGITDIDGISGDKRRHAALLRLALDDVIHLNLKKVWL
;
A
#
# COMPACT_ATOMS: atom_id res chain seq x y z
N MET A 1 -22.30 -2.56 -8.28
CA MET A 1 -21.56 -1.38 -8.76
C MET A 1 -20.10 -1.73 -8.68
N ASP A 2 -19.42 -1.72 -9.81
CA ASP A 2 -18.00 -1.98 -9.85
C ASP A 2 -17.26 -0.74 -9.30
N LEU A 3 -16.89 -0.81 -8.02
CA LEU A 3 -16.24 0.29 -7.31
C LEU A 3 -14.80 0.52 -7.81
N ALA A 4 -14.27 -0.40 -8.63
CA ALA A 4 -12.91 -0.38 -9.14
C ALA A 4 -12.64 0.73 -10.17
N CYS A 5 -13.67 1.28 -10.81
CA CYS A 5 -13.52 2.31 -11.86
C CYS A 5 -14.43 3.52 -11.62
N LEU A 6 -14.36 4.11 -10.41
CA LEU A 6 -15.03 5.39 -10.16
C LEU A 6 -14.21 6.56 -10.70
N ASP A 7 -14.78 7.27 -11.68
CA ASP A 7 -14.28 8.58 -12.10
C ASP A 7 -14.74 9.66 -11.11
N TRP A 8 -13.86 9.97 -10.17
CA TRP A 8 -14.08 10.96 -9.12
C TRP A 8 -14.30 12.37 -9.63
N ARG A 9 -13.86 12.70 -10.86
CA ARG A 9 -14.03 14.04 -11.43
C ARG A 9 -15.44 14.27 -11.96
N ARG A 10 -16.13 13.20 -12.38
CA ARG A 10 -17.48 13.26 -12.98
C ARG A 10 -18.59 12.81 -12.03
N MET A 11 -18.25 12.33 -10.84
CA MET A 11 -19.20 11.78 -9.91
C MET A 11 -19.99 12.85 -9.15
N ARG A 12 -21.33 12.74 -9.18
CA ARG A 12 -22.22 13.44 -8.23
C ARG A 12 -22.33 12.62 -6.95
N ILE A 13 -21.63 13.04 -5.90
CA ILE A 13 -21.71 12.39 -4.60
C ILE A 13 -23.00 12.82 -3.90
N PRO A 14 -23.87 11.87 -3.47
CA PRO A 14 -25.12 12.20 -2.81
C PRO A 14 -24.90 12.90 -1.45
N PRO A 15 -25.92 13.59 -0.91
CA PRO A 15 -25.83 14.27 0.38
C PRO A 15 -25.59 13.28 1.53
N VAL A 16 -25.10 13.78 2.66
CA VAL A 16 -24.88 12.98 3.86
C VAL A 16 -26.23 12.50 4.40
N LEU A 17 -26.29 11.23 4.79
CA LEU A 17 -27.49 10.61 5.35
C LEU A 17 -27.73 11.06 6.80
N GLY A 18 -28.99 11.04 7.23
CA GLY A 18 -29.35 11.31 8.62
C GLY A 18 -28.91 10.19 9.58
N SER A 19 -28.82 10.49 10.88
CA SER A 19 -28.43 9.49 11.90
C SER A 19 -29.42 8.32 11.96
N ALA A 20 -30.73 8.59 11.85
CA ALA A 20 -31.76 7.54 11.81
C ALA A 20 -31.64 6.63 10.58
N GLU A 21 -31.34 7.21 9.41
CA GLU A 21 -31.14 6.44 8.18
C GLU A 21 -29.88 5.58 8.24
N HIS A 22 -28.78 6.12 8.80
CA HIS A 22 -27.58 5.32 9.09
C HIS A 22 -27.92 4.10 9.95
N SER A 23 -28.69 4.33 11.01
CA SER A 23 -29.10 3.28 11.94
C SER A 23 -29.83 2.15 11.23
N ARG A 24 -30.85 2.52 10.46
CA ARG A 24 -31.66 1.59 9.68
C ARG A 24 -30.83 0.80 8.67
N LEU A 25 -29.87 1.45 7.99
CA LEU A 25 -29.01 0.75 7.02
C LEU A 25 -28.08 -0.26 7.70
N PHE A 26 -27.54 0.07 8.88
CA PHE A 26 -26.74 -0.89 9.66
C PHE A 26 -27.57 -2.06 10.20
N GLU A 27 -28.81 -1.83 10.59
CA GLU A 27 -29.77 -2.89 10.97
C GLU A 27 -30.05 -3.83 9.79
N LEU A 28 -30.34 -3.27 8.60
CA LEU A 28 -30.57 -4.05 7.38
C LEU A 28 -29.34 -4.87 6.94
N MET A 29 -28.14 -4.45 7.33
CA MET A 29 -26.91 -5.20 7.07
C MET A 29 -26.68 -6.37 8.03
N GLN A 30 -27.27 -6.38 9.23
CA GLN A 30 -26.96 -7.40 10.25
C GLN A 30 -27.25 -8.83 9.77
N PRO A 31 -28.41 -9.13 9.14
CA PRO A 31 -28.69 -10.49 8.67
C PRO A 31 -27.64 -10.99 7.66
N MET A 32 -27.18 -10.11 6.77
CA MET A 32 -26.11 -10.45 5.82
C MET A 32 -24.78 -10.73 6.53
N LYS A 33 -24.42 -9.98 7.58
CA LYS A 33 -23.19 -10.23 8.35
C LYS A 33 -23.23 -11.61 9.01
N VAL A 34 -24.34 -11.94 9.67
CA VAL A 34 -24.54 -13.26 10.31
C VAL A 34 -24.44 -14.39 9.29
N ILE A 35 -25.01 -14.22 8.09
CA ILE A 35 -24.88 -15.20 6.99
C ILE A 35 -23.43 -15.36 6.56
N TYR A 36 -22.64 -14.28 6.46
CA TYR A 36 -21.23 -14.36 6.10
C TYR A 36 -20.34 -14.97 7.19
N GLU A 37 -20.61 -14.69 8.46
CA GLU A 37 -19.93 -15.35 9.58
C GLU A 37 -20.17 -16.87 9.55
N MET A 38 -21.42 -17.29 9.29
CA MET A 38 -21.75 -18.70 9.15
C MET A 38 -21.15 -19.33 7.89
N LYS A 39 -21.10 -18.58 6.79
CA LYS A 39 -20.40 -19.01 5.58
C LYS A 39 -18.94 -19.30 5.91
N GLU A 40 -18.30 -18.47 6.71
CA GLU A 40 -16.90 -18.64 7.10
C GLU A 40 -16.70 -19.85 8.03
N SER A 41 -17.60 -20.10 8.99
CA SER A 41 -17.53 -21.30 9.84
C SER A 41 -17.71 -22.59 9.02
N LEU A 42 -18.73 -22.64 8.16
CA LEU A 42 -18.97 -23.79 7.29
C LEU A 42 -17.83 -24.02 6.30
N HIS A 43 -17.20 -22.95 5.80
CA HIS A 43 -16.03 -23.07 4.93
C HIS A 43 -14.84 -23.75 5.64
N LYS A 44 -14.64 -23.45 6.94
CA LYS A 44 -13.60 -24.10 7.75
C LYS A 44 -13.91 -25.56 7.99
N ASP A 45 -15.17 -25.91 8.25
CA ASP A 45 -15.59 -27.28 8.54
C ASP A 45 -15.57 -28.17 7.28
N LEU A 46 -16.02 -27.64 6.15
CA LEU A 46 -16.16 -28.41 4.91
C LEU A 46 -14.92 -28.36 4.01
N LEU A 47 -13.98 -27.46 4.28
CA LEU A 47 -12.80 -27.17 3.43
C LEU A 47 -13.13 -26.88 1.96
N ARG A 48 -14.38 -26.47 1.68
CA ARG A 48 -14.90 -26.08 0.36
C ARG A 48 -15.83 -24.89 0.48
N GLU A 49 -16.20 -24.26 -0.64
CA GLU A 49 -17.23 -23.23 -0.61
C GLU A 49 -18.60 -23.86 -0.28
N PRO A 50 -19.29 -23.40 0.79
CA PRO A 50 -20.59 -23.91 1.14
C PRO A 50 -21.65 -23.42 0.15
N THR A 51 -22.62 -24.28 -0.12
CA THR A 51 -23.70 -24.00 -1.09
C THR A 51 -24.82 -23.22 -0.41
N ASP A 52 -25.58 -22.42 -1.16
CA ASP A 52 -26.74 -21.67 -0.64
C ASP A 52 -27.72 -22.54 0.15
N SER A 53 -27.93 -23.79 -0.27
CA SER A 53 -28.79 -24.76 0.40
C SER A 53 -28.27 -25.13 1.79
N GLU A 54 -26.96 -25.31 1.93
CA GLU A 54 -26.28 -25.71 3.17
C GLU A 54 -26.28 -24.56 4.18
N MET A 55 -26.02 -23.33 3.70
CA MET A 55 -26.13 -22.13 4.53
C MET A 55 -27.57 -21.89 5.01
N ALA A 56 -28.55 -22.14 4.13
CA ALA A 56 -29.96 -21.98 4.46
C ALA A 56 -30.44 -23.04 5.46
N ALA A 57 -30.02 -24.30 5.29
CA ALA A 57 -30.30 -25.40 6.22
C ALA A 57 -29.68 -25.12 7.60
N ALA A 58 -28.43 -24.68 7.65
CA ALA A 58 -27.74 -24.35 8.89
C ALA A 58 -28.41 -23.22 9.69
N MET A 59 -29.05 -22.27 8.98
CA MET A 59 -29.77 -21.14 9.57
C MET A 59 -31.28 -21.41 9.76
N ASN A 60 -31.75 -22.64 9.52
CA ASN A 60 -33.17 -23.02 9.55
C ASN A 60 -34.08 -22.07 8.75
N MET A 61 -33.63 -21.63 7.57
CA MET A 61 -34.38 -20.72 6.70
C MET A 61 -34.47 -21.21 5.26
N ARG A 62 -35.43 -20.68 4.50
CA ARG A 62 -35.54 -20.98 3.06
C ARG A 62 -34.42 -20.29 2.28
N VAL A 63 -33.92 -20.93 1.23
CA VAL A 63 -32.91 -20.37 0.32
C VAL A 63 -33.32 -19.01 -0.25
N SER A 64 -34.61 -18.85 -0.59
CA SER A 64 -35.14 -17.57 -1.08
C SER A 64 -34.99 -16.43 -0.06
N ARG A 65 -35.25 -16.71 1.21
CA ARG A 65 -35.11 -15.74 2.31
C ARG A 65 -33.65 -15.40 2.58
N LEU A 66 -32.76 -16.39 2.51
CA LEU A 66 -31.31 -16.18 2.62
C LEU A 66 -30.82 -15.24 1.53
N ARG A 67 -31.17 -15.50 0.27
CA ARG A 67 -30.80 -14.64 -0.88
C ARG A 67 -31.35 -13.22 -0.72
N GLN A 68 -32.59 -13.09 -0.25
CA GLN A 68 -33.17 -11.77 0.03
C GLN A 68 -32.39 -11.00 1.09
N HIS A 69 -32.02 -11.65 2.20
CA HIS A 69 -31.23 -11.02 3.27
C HIS A 69 -29.85 -10.56 2.76
N VAL A 70 -29.18 -11.39 1.94
CA VAL A 70 -27.90 -11.03 1.33
C VAL A 70 -28.04 -9.84 0.38
N GLU A 71 -29.06 -9.83 -0.48
CA GLU A 71 -29.24 -8.75 -1.45
C GLU A 71 -29.63 -7.43 -0.78
N VAL A 72 -30.53 -7.46 0.19
CA VAL A 72 -30.91 -6.28 0.98
C VAL A 72 -29.70 -5.73 1.75
N GLY A 73 -28.92 -6.60 2.40
CA GLY A 73 -27.70 -6.19 3.10
C GLY A 73 -26.66 -5.59 2.16
N ARG A 74 -26.48 -6.16 0.96
CA ARG A 74 -25.57 -5.66 -0.07
C ARG A 74 -26.01 -4.29 -0.58
N ALA A 75 -27.30 -4.09 -0.82
CA ALA A 75 -27.86 -2.81 -1.21
C ALA A 75 -27.67 -1.75 -0.12
N ALA A 76 -27.92 -2.10 1.15
CA ALA A 76 -27.72 -1.21 2.29
C ALA A 76 -26.24 -0.80 2.45
N ARG A 77 -25.31 -1.76 2.36
CA ARG A 77 -23.87 -1.54 2.37
C ARG A 77 -23.43 -0.60 1.25
N ASN A 78 -23.89 -0.83 0.03
CA ASN A 78 -23.58 0.02 -1.12
C ASN A 78 -24.12 1.44 -0.94
N LYS A 79 -25.30 1.60 -0.34
CA LYS A 79 -25.85 2.92 -0.01
C LYS A 79 -24.97 3.63 1.03
N LEU A 80 -24.57 2.96 2.11
CA LEU A 80 -23.66 3.54 3.10
C LEU A 80 -22.33 3.98 2.48
N ILE A 81 -21.73 3.16 1.62
CA ILE A 81 -20.48 3.51 0.92
C ILE A 81 -20.67 4.80 0.11
N LYS A 82 -21.69 4.85 -0.77
CA LYS A 82 -21.94 5.99 -1.67
C LYS A 82 -22.11 7.32 -0.94
N HIS A 83 -22.89 7.31 0.14
CA HIS A 83 -23.18 8.53 0.90
C HIS A 83 -22.01 8.99 1.79
N ASN A 84 -21.02 8.12 2.04
CA ASN A 84 -19.84 8.44 2.84
C ASN A 84 -18.58 8.68 1.99
N LEU A 85 -18.66 8.69 0.66
CA LEU A 85 -17.49 8.96 -0.21
C LEU A 85 -16.88 10.36 0.03
N ARG A 86 -17.69 11.35 0.45
CA ARG A 86 -17.19 12.70 0.82
C ARG A 86 -16.17 12.65 1.95
N LEU A 87 -16.29 11.68 2.86
CA LEU A 87 -15.34 11.48 3.95
C LEU A 87 -13.96 11.09 3.43
N VAL A 88 -13.91 10.26 2.37
CA VAL A 88 -12.64 9.86 1.75
C VAL A 88 -11.92 11.08 1.18
N LEU A 89 -12.64 11.92 0.42
CA LEU A 89 -12.10 13.16 -0.12
C LEU A 89 -11.62 14.11 0.98
N PHE A 90 -12.40 14.25 2.06
CA PHE A 90 -12.00 15.05 3.22
C PHE A 90 -10.69 14.55 3.85
N VAL A 91 -10.55 13.23 4.04
CA VAL A 91 -9.32 12.63 4.60
C VAL A 91 -8.12 12.88 3.68
N ILE A 92 -8.29 12.72 2.37
CA ILE A 92 -7.23 12.98 1.39
C ILE A 92 -6.79 14.43 1.43
N ASN A 93 -7.74 15.37 1.33
CA ASN A 93 -7.43 16.80 1.31
C ASN A 93 -6.83 17.29 2.64
N LYS A 94 -7.25 16.72 3.77
CA LYS A 94 -6.77 17.11 5.10
C LYS A 94 -5.37 16.59 5.42
N TYR A 95 -5.06 15.35 5.01
CA TYR A 95 -3.84 14.66 5.46
C TYR A 95 -2.81 14.42 4.36
N PHE A 96 -3.19 14.57 3.09
CA PHE A 96 -2.33 14.36 1.93
C PHE A 96 -2.48 15.51 0.90
N PRO A 97 -2.41 16.79 1.32
CA PRO A 97 -2.71 17.93 0.45
C PRO A 97 -1.80 18.02 -0.79
N GLU A 98 -0.53 17.66 -0.66
CA GLU A 98 0.46 17.71 -1.76
C GLU A 98 0.16 16.69 -2.88
N ILE A 99 -0.47 15.55 -2.53
CA ILE A 99 -0.73 14.44 -3.45
C ILE A 99 -2.18 14.52 -3.99
N ALA A 100 -3.04 15.28 -3.30
CA ALA A 100 -4.46 15.45 -3.66
C ALA A 100 -4.66 16.02 -5.08
N SER A 101 -3.70 16.80 -5.59
CA SER A 101 -3.78 17.40 -6.94
C SER A 101 -2.94 16.67 -8.00
N GLY A 102 -2.26 15.58 -7.63
CA GLY A 102 -1.30 14.88 -8.48
C GLY A 102 -1.86 13.69 -9.26
N GLN A 103 -1.01 13.08 -10.08
CA GLN A 103 -1.34 11.89 -10.89
C GLN A 103 -1.79 10.67 -10.06
N LYS A 104 -1.39 10.62 -8.77
CA LYS A 104 -1.72 9.54 -7.83
C LYS A 104 -3.08 9.72 -7.12
N PHE A 105 -3.81 10.80 -7.38
CA PHE A 105 -5.06 11.10 -6.67
C PHE A 105 -6.11 9.98 -6.81
N GLN A 106 -6.28 9.41 -8.01
CA GLN A 106 -7.23 8.32 -8.24
C GLN A 106 -6.87 7.08 -7.42
N ASP A 107 -5.58 6.76 -7.32
CA ASP A 107 -5.10 5.62 -6.53
C ASP A 107 -5.36 5.82 -5.03
N LEU A 108 -5.12 7.04 -4.52
CA LEU A 108 -5.43 7.38 -3.12
C LEU A 108 -6.93 7.28 -2.83
N CYS A 109 -7.76 7.76 -3.75
CA CYS A 109 -9.21 7.64 -3.64
C CYS A 109 -9.66 6.18 -3.59
N GLN A 110 -9.10 5.32 -4.45
CA GLN A 110 -9.41 3.89 -4.45
C GLN A 110 -8.95 3.20 -3.17
N ALA A 111 -7.74 3.49 -2.70
CA ALA A 111 -7.25 3.01 -1.41
C ALA A 111 -8.13 3.50 -0.24
N GLY A 112 -8.55 4.75 -0.27
CA GLY A 112 -9.44 5.34 0.71
C GLY A 112 -10.82 4.68 0.74
N VAL A 113 -11.39 4.33 -0.42
CA VAL A 113 -12.65 3.57 -0.51
C VAL A 113 -12.51 2.18 0.09
N LYS A 114 -11.39 1.47 -0.15
CA LYS A 114 -11.11 0.18 0.53
C LYS A 114 -11.09 0.34 2.05
N GLY A 115 -10.52 1.42 2.56
CA GLY A 115 -10.52 1.76 3.99
C GLY A 115 -11.92 2.06 4.53
N LEU A 116 -12.71 2.86 3.79
CA LEU A 116 -14.10 3.16 4.15
C LEU A 116 -14.97 1.90 4.20
N ILE A 117 -14.81 1.02 3.22
CA ILE A 117 -15.48 -0.28 3.17
C ILE A 117 -15.16 -1.09 4.43
N THR A 118 -13.88 -1.20 4.78
CA THR A 118 -13.42 -1.91 5.99
C THR A 118 -14.02 -1.29 7.25
N ALA A 119 -14.10 0.05 7.32
CA ALA A 119 -14.73 0.74 8.43
C ALA A 119 -16.21 0.38 8.55
N ILE A 120 -16.97 0.41 7.46
CA ILE A 120 -18.41 0.09 7.44
C ILE A 120 -18.64 -1.35 7.87
N ASP A 121 -17.84 -2.29 7.37
CA ASP A 121 -17.98 -3.71 7.69
C ASP A 121 -17.68 -4.00 9.17
N ARG A 122 -16.72 -3.30 9.77
CA ARG A 122 -16.32 -3.49 11.18
C ARG A 122 -17.02 -2.55 12.17
N PHE A 123 -17.84 -1.62 11.70
CA PHE A 123 -18.47 -0.63 12.58
C PHE A 123 -19.60 -1.25 13.40
N GLU A 124 -19.59 -0.97 14.70
CA GLU A 124 -20.61 -1.37 15.65
C GLU A 124 -21.36 -0.13 16.17
N GLN A 125 -22.64 -0.04 15.85
CA GLN A 125 -23.45 1.11 16.21
C GLN A 125 -23.75 1.21 17.71
N LYS A 126 -23.76 0.07 18.43
CA LYS A 126 -24.03 0.00 19.87
C LYS A 126 -23.05 0.81 20.72
N ARG A 127 -21.87 1.16 20.17
CA ARG A 127 -20.81 1.89 20.88
C ARG A 127 -21.03 3.40 20.96
N GLY A 128 -22.09 3.95 20.33
CA GLY A 128 -22.46 5.37 20.46
C GLY A 128 -21.57 6.37 19.70
N PHE A 129 -20.59 5.90 18.91
CA PHE A 129 -19.74 6.77 18.09
C PHE A 129 -20.31 6.97 16.69
N ARG A 130 -19.96 8.07 16.02
CA ARG A 130 -20.30 8.29 14.61
C ARG A 130 -19.37 7.48 13.70
N LEU A 131 -19.92 6.95 12.61
CA LEU A 131 -19.15 6.25 11.57
C LEU A 131 -18.01 7.11 11.03
N SER A 132 -18.19 8.43 10.91
CA SER A 132 -17.16 9.34 10.41
C SER A 132 -15.90 9.36 11.28
N THR A 133 -16.07 9.31 12.61
CA THR A 133 -14.97 9.25 13.57
C THR A 133 -14.19 7.95 13.42
N TYR A 134 -14.89 6.82 13.36
CA TYR A 134 -14.26 5.50 13.20
C TYR A 134 -13.61 5.33 11.81
N GLY A 135 -14.32 5.75 10.77
CA GLY A 135 -13.89 5.65 9.37
C GLY A 135 -12.64 6.44 9.07
N LEU A 136 -12.43 7.59 9.73
CA LEU A 136 -11.22 8.40 9.57
C LEU A 136 -9.93 7.58 9.73
N PHE A 137 -9.87 6.74 10.77
CA PHE A 137 -8.70 5.90 11.06
C PHE A 137 -8.46 4.87 9.95
N TRP A 138 -9.49 4.14 9.54
CA TRP A 138 -9.39 3.10 8.50
C TRP A 138 -9.07 3.66 7.12
N ILE A 139 -9.68 4.79 6.75
CA ILE A 139 -9.40 5.47 5.47
C ILE A 139 -7.94 5.91 5.43
N ARG A 140 -7.47 6.60 6.48
CA ARG A 140 -6.07 7.06 6.57
C ARG A 140 -5.11 5.87 6.54
N HIS A 141 -5.38 4.83 7.32
CA HIS A 141 -4.54 3.62 7.36
C HIS A 141 -4.44 2.96 5.98
N SER A 142 -5.57 2.77 5.30
CA SER A 142 -5.61 2.14 3.98
C SER A 142 -4.82 2.93 2.93
N ILE A 143 -4.91 4.26 2.96
CA ILE A 143 -4.15 5.15 2.08
C ILE A 143 -2.64 5.01 2.34
N ILE A 144 -2.21 5.12 3.60
CA ILE A 144 -0.79 4.99 3.97
C ILE A 144 -0.26 3.61 3.54
N ARG A 145 -1.01 2.54 3.86
CA ARG A 145 -0.66 1.17 3.47
C ARG A 145 -0.50 1.03 1.96
N SER A 146 -1.40 1.63 1.18
CA SER A 146 -1.31 1.61 -0.28
C SER A 146 -0.08 2.36 -0.80
N MET A 147 0.25 3.51 -0.21
CA MET A 147 1.45 4.27 -0.59
C MET A 147 2.73 3.48 -0.32
N THR A 148 2.81 2.79 0.82
CA THR A 148 3.97 1.93 1.17
C THR A 148 4.04 0.65 0.34
N LEU A 149 2.90 0.10 -0.07
CA LEU A 149 2.90 -1.10 -0.91
C LEU A 149 3.26 -0.80 -2.38
N SER A 150 2.81 0.36 -2.89
CA SER A 150 3.09 0.82 -4.25
C SER A 150 4.43 1.53 -4.40
N SER A 151 5.17 1.79 -3.32
CA SER A 151 6.50 2.38 -3.42
C SER A 151 7.50 1.38 -4.00
N PHE A 152 8.37 1.86 -4.90
CA PHE A 152 9.37 1.04 -5.57
C PHE A 152 10.28 0.31 -4.57
N THR A 153 10.69 1.01 -3.51
CA THR A 153 11.35 0.44 -2.34
C THR A 153 10.36 0.27 -1.20
N LYS A 154 10.28 -0.94 -0.65
CA LYS A 154 9.49 -1.22 0.56
C LYS A 154 10.29 -0.82 1.78
N VAL A 155 10.00 0.36 2.31
CA VAL A 155 10.62 0.84 3.54
C VAL A 155 9.74 0.43 4.74
N PRO A 156 10.32 -0.20 5.79
CA PRO A 156 9.59 -0.52 7.01
C PRO A 156 8.92 0.71 7.63
N PHE A 157 7.74 0.51 8.24
CA PHE A 157 6.95 1.59 8.85
C PHE A 157 7.74 2.42 9.87
N GLY A 158 8.59 1.79 10.68
CA GLY A 158 9.40 2.49 11.69
C GLY A 158 10.38 3.50 11.08
N ILE A 159 10.98 3.17 9.94
CA ILE A 159 11.90 4.08 9.20
C ILE A 159 11.09 5.23 8.58
N GLU A 160 9.95 4.92 7.99
CA GLU A 160 9.04 5.91 7.40
C GLU A 160 8.47 6.90 8.43
N SER A 161 8.13 6.43 9.64
CA SER A 161 7.65 7.29 10.73
C SER A 161 8.69 8.33 11.13
N ILE A 162 9.93 7.91 11.33
CA ILE A 162 11.03 8.82 11.69
C ILE A 162 11.33 9.79 10.54
N ARG A 163 11.28 9.33 9.28
CA ARG A 163 11.41 10.19 8.10
C ARG A 163 10.39 11.33 8.10
N GLN A 164 9.13 11.05 8.46
CA GLN A 164 8.10 12.08 8.56
C GLN A 164 8.36 13.06 9.72
N GLU A 165 8.90 12.59 10.83
CA GLU A 165 9.32 13.45 11.94
C GLU A 165 10.48 14.36 11.55
N ILE A 166 11.49 13.82 10.85
CA ILE A 166 12.60 14.59 10.28
C ILE A 166 12.06 15.69 9.35
N GLN A 167 11.12 15.37 8.45
CA GLN A 167 10.55 16.35 7.54
C GLN A 167 9.79 17.46 8.28
N LYS A 168 9.01 17.10 9.31
CA LYS A 168 8.31 18.09 10.15
C LYS A 168 9.28 18.95 10.95
N ALA A 169 10.33 18.37 11.52
CA ALA A 169 11.37 19.09 12.24
C ALA A 169 12.09 20.06 11.31
N LYS A 170 12.45 19.62 10.10
CA LYS A 170 13.06 20.45 9.06
C LYS A 170 12.19 21.66 8.71
N LEU A 171 10.89 21.46 8.49
CA LEU A 171 9.94 22.54 8.20
C LEU A 171 9.81 23.54 9.36
N LYS A 172 9.68 23.04 10.59
CA LYS A 172 9.58 23.91 11.79
C LYS A 172 10.85 24.72 11.99
N LEU A 173 12.02 24.08 11.95
CA LEU A 173 13.30 24.75 12.09
C LEU A 173 13.55 25.75 10.95
N SER A 174 13.12 25.44 9.72
CA SER A 174 13.25 26.39 8.62
C SER A 174 12.43 27.66 8.81
N PHE A 175 11.30 27.55 9.51
CA PHE A 175 10.47 28.70 9.85
C PHE A 175 11.04 29.48 11.04
N GLU A 176 11.50 28.78 12.07
CA GLU A 176 12.09 29.39 13.28
C GLU A 176 13.43 30.10 13.00
N LEU A 177 14.25 29.54 12.10
CA LEU A 177 15.61 30.04 11.80
C LEU A 177 15.66 30.94 10.56
N GLU A 178 14.56 31.05 9.81
CA GLU A 178 14.48 31.75 8.51
C GLU A 178 15.56 31.32 7.49
N ARG A 179 16.15 30.13 7.68
CA ARG A 179 17.16 29.52 6.82
C ARG A 179 16.95 28.02 6.73
N SER A 180 17.61 27.35 5.79
CA SER A 180 17.67 25.89 5.80
C SER A 180 18.42 25.39 7.06
N PRO A 181 17.83 24.50 7.86
CA PRO A 181 18.48 23.95 9.06
C PRO A 181 19.61 22.99 8.67
N THR A 182 20.64 22.94 9.51
CA THR A 182 21.76 22.00 9.38
C THR A 182 21.37 20.61 9.86
N GLU A 183 22.13 19.58 9.44
CA GLU A 183 21.82 18.19 9.81
C GLU A 183 21.89 17.97 11.33
N GLU A 184 22.86 18.59 12.00
CA GLU A 184 23.03 18.51 13.46
C GLU A 184 21.83 19.10 14.22
N GLU A 185 21.29 20.23 13.76
CA GLU A 185 20.09 20.86 14.35
C GLU A 185 18.85 19.96 14.20
N ILE A 186 18.71 19.28 13.06
CA ILE A 186 17.62 18.36 12.80
C ILE A 186 17.75 17.12 13.69
N ILE A 187 18.95 16.55 13.77
CA ILE A 187 19.26 15.37 14.61
C ILE A 187 18.94 15.68 16.08
N GLY A 188 19.40 16.84 16.58
CA GLY A 188 19.15 17.29 17.95
C GLY A 188 17.66 17.49 18.23
N ARG A 189 16.89 18.00 17.25
CA ARG A 189 15.45 18.22 17.41
C ARG A 189 14.62 16.94 17.44
N VAL A 190 15.01 15.93 16.66
CA VAL A 190 14.32 14.64 16.53
C VAL A 190 14.78 13.65 17.61
N GLY A 191 16.02 13.78 18.12
CA GLY A 191 16.56 12.92 19.18
C GLY A 191 17.00 11.53 18.69
N VAL A 192 17.50 11.44 17.46
CA VAL A 192 18.04 10.20 16.87
C VAL A 192 19.56 10.23 16.80
N SER A 193 20.22 9.07 16.71
CA SER A 193 21.67 9.04 16.50
C SER A 193 22.04 9.49 15.07
N PRO A 194 23.22 10.10 14.86
CA PRO A 194 23.68 10.52 13.53
C PRO A 194 23.75 9.38 12.52
N GLU A 195 24.19 8.19 12.96
CA GLU A 195 24.23 6.98 12.14
C GLU A 195 22.85 6.58 11.65
N ARG A 196 21.88 6.53 12.57
CA ARG A 196 20.50 6.17 12.24
C ARG A 196 19.84 7.21 11.35
N TYR A 197 20.14 8.49 11.53
CA TYR A 197 19.69 9.55 10.63
C TYR A 197 20.22 9.35 9.20
N ASN A 198 21.51 9.05 9.06
CA ASN A 198 22.13 8.77 7.75
C ASN A 198 21.53 7.55 7.06
N ASP A 199 21.27 6.48 7.79
CA ASP A 199 20.64 5.28 7.24
C ASP A 199 19.22 5.56 6.76
N ILE A 200 18.44 6.34 7.53
CA ILE A 200 17.09 6.74 7.15
C ILE A 200 17.13 7.59 5.88
N ILE A 201 18.01 8.58 5.78
CA ILE A 201 18.12 9.43 4.58
C ILE A 201 18.52 8.60 3.37
N LYS A 202 19.50 7.71 3.50
CA LYS A 202 19.92 6.81 2.42
C LYS A 202 18.76 5.92 1.94
N ALA A 203 18.04 5.31 2.87
CA ALA A 203 16.89 4.45 2.56
C ALA A 203 15.71 5.23 1.95
N SER A 204 15.62 6.53 2.22
CA SER A 204 14.53 7.41 1.79
C SER A 204 14.81 8.12 0.46
N LYS A 205 15.96 7.90 -0.18
CA LYS A 205 16.29 8.53 -1.47
C LYS A 205 15.28 8.09 -2.54
N PRO A 206 14.69 9.03 -3.30
CA PRO A 206 13.78 8.68 -4.37
C PRO A 206 14.52 7.91 -5.47
N VAL A 207 13.86 6.91 -6.04
CA VAL A 207 14.39 6.16 -7.19
C VAL A 207 14.17 6.97 -8.45
N ILE A 208 15.21 7.12 -9.25
CA ILE A 208 15.20 7.84 -10.53
C ILE A 208 15.13 6.80 -11.65
N SER A 209 14.35 7.08 -12.68
CA SER A 209 14.26 6.21 -13.86
C SER A 209 15.55 6.28 -14.68
N LEU A 210 16.12 5.13 -15.04
CA LEU A 210 17.28 5.06 -15.94
C LEU A 210 17.00 5.64 -17.34
N ASN A 211 15.75 5.57 -17.77
CA ASN A 211 15.31 6.10 -19.06
C ASN A 211 14.91 7.58 -18.98
N SER A 212 14.98 8.20 -17.79
CA SER A 212 14.78 9.64 -17.70
C SER A 212 15.99 10.39 -18.28
N ARG A 213 15.75 11.58 -18.79
CA ARG A 213 16.78 12.45 -19.36
C ARG A 213 17.29 13.41 -18.30
N HIS A 214 18.60 13.63 -18.30
CA HIS A 214 19.20 14.64 -17.44
C HIS A 214 18.74 16.04 -17.87
N ALA A 215 18.38 16.89 -16.90
CA ALA A 215 17.73 18.18 -17.17
C ALA A 215 18.60 19.14 -18.00
N VAL A 216 19.93 19.05 -17.87
CA VAL A 216 20.88 19.95 -18.52
C VAL A 216 21.41 19.37 -19.84
N THR A 217 21.83 18.10 -19.82
CA THR A 217 22.52 17.46 -20.96
C THR A 217 21.55 16.75 -21.91
N GLN A 218 20.28 16.58 -21.52
CA GLN A 218 19.24 15.83 -22.26
C GLN A 218 19.57 14.36 -22.58
N GLU A 219 20.75 13.88 -22.21
CA GLU A 219 21.13 12.48 -22.33
C GLU A 219 20.38 11.62 -21.31
N GLU A 220 20.11 10.37 -21.69
CA GLU A 220 19.49 9.39 -20.80
C GLU A 220 20.48 8.93 -19.74
N PHE A 221 20.01 8.80 -18.48
CA PHE A 221 20.87 8.39 -17.36
C PHE A 221 21.55 7.04 -17.60
N ILE A 222 20.91 6.13 -18.34
CA ILE A 222 21.46 4.81 -18.64
C ILE A 222 22.80 4.88 -19.39
N LYS A 223 23.01 5.90 -20.24
CA LYS A 223 24.22 6.03 -21.05
C LYS A 223 25.46 6.41 -20.23
N GLY A 224 25.25 7.02 -19.06
CA GLY A 224 26.32 7.37 -18.13
C GLY A 224 26.72 6.24 -17.19
N ILE A 225 26.03 5.10 -17.23
CA ILE A 225 26.32 3.95 -16.35
C ILE A 225 27.25 3.00 -17.10
N THR A 226 28.44 2.79 -16.55
CA THR A 226 29.37 1.76 -17.00
C THR A 226 29.15 0.47 -16.21
N ASP A 227 29.18 -0.66 -16.92
CA ASP A 227 29.15 -1.97 -16.27
C ASP A 227 30.53 -2.27 -15.68
N ILE A 228 30.63 -2.22 -14.36
CA ILE A 228 31.88 -2.41 -13.61
C ILE A 228 32.19 -3.92 -13.44
N ASP A 229 31.14 -4.75 -13.41
CA ASP A 229 31.22 -6.20 -13.26
C ASP A 229 31.18 -6.94 -14.61
N GLY A 230 30.94 -6.21 -15.70
CA GLY A 230 31.08 -6.68 -17.06
C GLY A 230 32.42 -7.35 -17.23
N ILE A 231 32.43 -8.68 -17.16
CA ILE A 231 33.61 -9.51 -17.32
C ILE A 231 34.15 -9.19 -18.70
N SER A 232 35.15 -8.31 -18.77
CA SER A 232 35.87 -7.98 -19.99
C SER A 232 36.19 -9.30 -20.68
N GLY A 233 35.78 -9.45 -21.95
CA GLY A 233 35.85 -10.72 -22.69
C GLY A 233 37.24 -11.36 -22.65
N ASP A 234 38.28 -10.56 -22.39
CA ASP A 234 39.65 -11.01 -22.17
C ASP A 234 39.86 -11.83 -20.89
N LYS A 235 39.19 -11.54 -19.76
CA LYS A 235 39.39 -12.30 -18.52
C LYS A 235 38.93 -13.76 -18.65
N ARG A 236 37.87 -14.03 -19.45
CA ARG A 236 37.45 -15.41 -19.76
C ARG A 236 38.46 -16.14 -20.65
N ARG A 237 39.02 -15.44 -21.65
CA ARG A 237 40.07 -16.00 -22.51
C ARG A 237 41.33 -16.34 -21.71
N HIS A 238 41.77 -15.44 -20.84
CA HIS A 238 42.93 -15.68 -19.96
C HIS A 238 42.70 -16.86 -19.02
N ALA A 239 41.53 -16.97 -18.38
CA ALA A 239 41.21 -18.10 -17.51
C ALA A 239 41.14 -19.44 -18.29
N ALA A 240 40.60 -19.43 -19.52
CA ALA A 240 40.56 -20.62 -20.37
C ALA A 240 41.95 -21.02 -20.88
N LEU A 241 42.78 -20.07 -21.29
CA LEU A 241 44.16 -20.30 -21.72
C LEU A 241 45.04 -20.81 -20.56
N LEU A 242 44.85 -20.27 -19.35
CA LEU A 242 45.55 -20.74 -18.15
C LEU A 242 45.15 -22.17 -17.79
N ARG A 243 43.87 -22.54 -17.93
CA ARG A 243 43.43 -23.93 -17.73
C ARG A 243 44.05 -24.88 -18.75
N LEU A 244 44.05 -24.50 -20.02
CA LEU A 244 44.61 -25.33 -21.09
C LEU A 244 46.12 -25.52 -20.94
N ALA A 245 46.85 -24.46 -20.56
CA ALA A 245 48.27 -24.54 -20.24
C ALA A 245 48.56 -25.40 -19.00
N LEU A 246 47.67 -25.38 -17.99
CA LEU A 246 47.80 -26.24 -16.80
C LEU A 246 47.60 -27.72 -17.17
N ASP A 247 46.59 -28.03 -17.98
CA ASP A 247 46.29 -29.38 -18.44
C ASP A 247 47.45 -29.97 -19.27
N ASP A 248 48.06 -29.16 -20.15
CA ASP A 248 49.24 -29.57 -20.92
C ASP A 248 50.43 -29.92 -20.01
N VAL A 249 50.71 -29.10 -18.98
CA VAL A 249 51.78 -29.37 -18.02
C VAL A 249 51.51 -30.65 -17.21
N ILE A 250 50.26 -30.86 -16.79
CA ILE A 250 49.84 -32.07 -16.06
C ILE A 250 50.02 -33.31 -16.95
N HIS A 251 49.63 -33.26 -18.22
CA HIS A 251 49.79 -34.36 -19.17
C HIS A 251 51.27 -34.65 -19.52
N LEU A 252 52.11 -33.62 -19.63
CA LEU A 252 53.55 -33.77 -19.86
C LEU A 252 54.29 -34.39 -18.66
N ASN A 253 53.91 -34.04 -17.43
CA ASN A 253 54.50 -34.64 -16.24
C ASN A 253 54.05 -36.10 -16.03
N LEU A 254 52.80 -36.43 -16.34
CA LEU A 254 52.33 -37.81 -16.26
C LEU A 254 53.04 -38.72 -17.28
N LYS A 255 53.38 -38.23 -18.48
CA LYS A 255 54.16 -39.02 -19.46
C LYS A 255 55.63 -39.23 -19.08
N LYS A 256 56.22 -38.35 -18.27
CA LYS A 256 57.61 -38.49 -17.77
C LYS A 256 57.74 -39.42 -16.56
N VAL A 257 56.65 -39.73 -15.87
CA VAL A 257 56.64 -40.60 -14.67
C VAL A 257 56.44 -42.08 -15.03
N TRP A 258 56.10 -42.40 -16.29
CA TRP A 258 55.81 -43.76 -16.77
C TRP A 258 56.72 -44.22 -17.93
N LEU A 259 57.92 -43.64 -18.06
CA LEU A 259 59.03 -44.09 -18.91
C LEU A 259 60.30 -44.16 -18.05
#